data_AF-A0A1C2GNI7-F1
#
_entry.id   AF-A0A1C2GNI7-F1
#
_cell.length_a   1.000
_cell.length_b   1.000
_cell.length_c   1.000
_cell.angle_alpha   90.00
_cell.angle_beta   90.00
_cell.angle_gamma   90.00
#
_symmetry.space_group_name_H-M   'P 1'
#
loop_
_entity.id
_entity.type
_entity.pdbx_description
1 polymer ?
#
loop_
_entity_poly.entity_id
_entity_poly.type
_entity_poly.pdbx_seq_one_letter_code
_entity_poly.pdbx_strand_id
1 'polypeptide(L)' 'MQEPFDIEIGPVTYSVFPEGNDTYTIFKEGEEYVTIQKDTEEQWLKLDPETDLPLFGADEEINTIGREIIIYEAENP' A
#
# COMPACT_ATOMS: atom_id res chain seq x y z
N MET A 1 -7.28 -14.02 -4.84
CA MET A 1 -7.17 -12.63 -5.30
C MET A 1 -8.06 -11.84 -4.38
N GLN A 2 -7.49 -10.93 -3.61
CA GLN A 2 -8.22 -10.06 -2.70
C GLN A 2 -8.92 -8.97 -3.52
N GLU A 3 -10.15 -8.61 -3.14
CA GLU A 3 -10.86 -7.51 -3.79
C GLU A 3 -10.23 -6.17 -3.37
N PRO A 4 -10.27 -5.14 -4.24
CA PRO A 4 -9.87 -3.80 -3.85
C PRO A 4 -10.69 -3.29 -2.67
N PHE A 5 -10.06 -2.50 -1.81
CA PHE A 5 -10.68 -1.96 -0.60
C PHE A 5 -10.16 -0.56 -0.31
N ASP A 6 -10.90 0.18 0.51
CA ASP A 6 -10.52 1.53 0.93
C ASP A 6 -10.01 1.51 2.38
N ILE A 7 -9.01 2.34 2.65
CA ILE A 7 -8.54 2.66 3.99
C ILE A 7 -8.60 4.18 4.20
N GLU A 8 -8.83 4.60 5.44
CA GLU A 8 -8.90 6.01 5.82
C GLU A 8 -7.77 6.36 6.77
N ILE A 9 -6.91 7.30 6.38
CA ILE A 9 -5.83 7.80 7.23
C ILE A 9 -6.05 9.29 7.47
N GLY A 10 -6.59 9.61 8.64
CA GLY A 10 -7.00 10.97 8.97
C GLY A 10 -8.15 11.43 8.04
N PRO A 11 -8.02 12.55 7.31
CA PRO A 11 -9.04 13.03 6.39
C PRO A 11 -8.89 12.52 4.95
N VAL A 12 -7.92 11.63 4.69
CA VAL A 12 -7.58 11.17 3.34
C VAL A 12 -8.06 9.74 3.15
N THR A 13 -8.74 9.48 2.04
CA THR A 13 -9.12 8.13 1.62
C THR A 13 -8.10 7.59 0.62
N TYR A 14 -7.62 6.37 0.89
CA TYR A 14 -6.75 5.64 -0.01
C TYR A 14 -7.47 4.38 -0.49
N SER A 15 -7.53 4.19 -1.80
CA SER A 15 -8.01 2.95 -2.40
C SER A 15 -6.82 2.04 -2.67
N VAL A 16 -6.90 0.81 -2.16
CA VAL A 16 -5.86 -0.20 -2.22
C VAL A 16 -6.26 -1.29 -3.21
N PHE A 17 -5.42 -1.52 -4.21
CA PHE A 17 -5.59 -2.53 -5.23
C PHE A 17 -4.51 -3.61 -5.08
N PRO A 18 -4.84 -4.79 -4.52
CA PRO A 18 -3.89 -5.89 -4.39
C PRO A 18 -3.53 -6.45 -5.76
N GLU A 19 -2.24 -6.46 -6.11
CA GLU A 19 -1.74 -7.03 -7.36
C GLU A 19 -1.20 -8.46 -7.18
N GLY A 20 -0.99 -8.85 -5.92
CA GLY A 20 -0.41 -10.14 -5.52
C GLY A 20 1.07 -10.01 -5.21
N ASN A 21 1.65 -11.10 -4.66
CA ASN A 21 3.06 -11.13 -4.22
C ASN A 21 3.40 -9.98 -3.24
N ASP A 22 2.47 -9.70 -2.32
CA ASP A 22 2.54 -8.63 -1.33
C ASP A 22 2.75 -7.22 -1.93
N THR A 23 2.34 -7.03 -3.19
CA THR A 23 2.35 -5.76 -3.91
C THR A 23 0.94 -5.18 -4.02
N TYR A 24 0.83 -3.87 -3.82
CA TYR A 24 -0.42 -3.13 -3.80
C TYR A 24 -0.26 -1.80 -4.52
N THR A 25 -1.18 -1.50 -5.44
CA THR A 25 -1.28 -0.19 -6.08
C THR A 25 -2.22 0.69 -5.28
N ILE A 26 -1.75 1.87 -4.91
CA ILE A 26 -2.44 2.81 -4.04
C ILE A 26 -2.92 4.00 -4.85
N PHE A 27 -4.21 4.33 -4.69
CA PHE A 27 -4.80 5.57 -5.16
C PHE A 27 -5.10 6.44 -3.95
N LYS A 28 -4.78 7.73 -4.05
CA LYS A 28 -5.03 8.72 -3.00
C LYS A 28 -6.08 9.70 -3.51
N GLU A 29 -7.22 9.79 -2.85
CA GLU A 29 -8.34 10.66 -3.27
C GLU A 29 -8.80 10.40 -4.72
N GLY A 30 -8.67 9.15 -5.20
CA GLY A 30 -9.05 8.74 -6.55
C GLY A 30 -7.99 8.98 -7.63
N GLU A 31 -6.82 9.51 -7.30
CA GLU A 31 -5.68 9.65 -8.22
C GLU A 31 -4.64 8.56 -7.93
N GLU A 32 -4.05 7.98 -8.98
CA GLU A 32 -2.98 7.00 -8.83
C GLU A 32 -1.80 7.63 -8.10
N TYR A 33 -1.39 7.03 -6.98
CA TYR A 33 -0.42 7.62 -6.09
C TYR A 33 0.93 6.90 -6.16
N VAL A 34 0.93 5.59 -5.86
CA VAL A 34 2.16 4.80 -5.80
C VAL A 34 1.86 3.32 -5.72
N THR A 35 2.76 2.49 -6.22
CA THR A 35 2.76 1.05 -5.96
C THR A 35 3.72 0.74 -4.82
N ILE A 36 3.26 -0.04 -3.84
CA ILE A 36 4.04 -0.41 -2.66
C ILE A 36 4.16 -1.93 -2.57
N GLN A 37 5.26 -2.39 -2.00
CA GLN A 37 5.51 -3.78 -1.70
C GLN A 37 5.86 -3.92 -0.22
N LYS A 38 5.29 -4.94 0.42
CA LYS A 38 5.66 -5.33 1.77
C LYS A 38 7.05 -5.93 1.76
N ASP A 39 7.97 -5.33 2.52
CA ASP A 39 9.34 -5.83 2.67
C ASP A 39 9.50 -6.61 3.97
N THR A 40 9.04 -6.03 5.09
CA THR A 40 8.96 -6.70 6.39
C THR A 40 7.62 -6.38 7.06
N GLU A 41 7.39 -6.84 8.29
CA GLU A 41 6.17 -6.51 9.04
C GLU A 41 6.02 -5.00 9.29
N GLU A 42 7.14 -4.27 9.44
CA GLU A 42 7.14 -2.85 9.80
C GLU A 42 7.57 -1.93 8.65
N GLN A 43 8.13 -2.49 7.57
CA GLN A 43 8.68 -1.71 6.46
C GLN A 43 8.00 -2.05 5.14
N TRP A 44 7.59 -0.98 4.46
CA TRP A 44 6.99 -1.00 3.14
C TRP A 44 7.85 -0.16 2.19
N LEU A 45 8.05 -0.68 0.99
CA LEU A 45 8.89 -0.05 -0.03
C LEU A 45 8.00 0.43 -1.17
N LYS A 46 8.34 1.59 -1.74
CA LYS A 46 7.74 2.04 -3.00
C LYS A 46 8.38 1.28 -4.15
N LEU A 47 7.62 0.99 -5.19
CA LEU A 47 8.16 0.50 -6.46
C LEU A 47 8.30 1.66 -7.44
N ASP A 48 9.38 1.62 -8.21
CA ASP A 48 9.60 2.54 -9.31
C ASP A 48 8.63 2.21 -10.46
N PRO A 49 7.84 3.19 -10.95
CA PRO A 49 6.78 2.92 -11.93
C PRO A 49 7.29 2.55 -13.34
N GLU A 50 8.57 2.79 -13.64
CA GLU A 50 9.15 2.44 -14.94
C GLU A 50 9.86 1.08 -14.91
N THR A 51 10.39 0.70 -13.75
CA THR A 51 11.29 -0.45 -13.61
C THR A 51 10.79 -1.54 -12.66
N ASP A 52 9.71 -1.29 -11.92
CA ASP A 52 9.18 -2.14 -10.84
C ASP A 52 10.20 -2.47 -9.74
N LEU A 53 11.29 -1.70 -9.65
CA LEU A 53 12.34 -1.93 -8.67
C LEU A 53 11.99 -1.24 -7.34
N PRO A 54 12.29 -1.87 -6.19
CA PRO A 54 12.10 -1.23 -4.89
C PRO A 54 12.97 0.02 -4.76
N LEU A 55 12.31 1.14 -4.45
CA LEU A 55 12.93 2.40 -4.07
C LEU A 55 13.20 2.39 -2.57
N PHE A 56 14.49 2.32 -2.21
CA PHE A 56 14.92 2.29 -0.81
C PHE A 56 14.83 3.67 -0.16
N GLY A 57 14.17 3.73 0.99
CA GLY A 57 14.04 4.92 1.81
C GLY A 57 12.85 4.79 2.76
N ALA A 58 13.02 5.23 4.01
CA ALA A 58 11.91 5.26 4.94
C ALA A 58 10.90 6.33 4.49
N ASP A 59 9.66 5.91 4.35
CA ASP A 59 8.54 6.80 4.02
C ASP A 59 7.42 6.53 5.03
N GLU A 60 7.22 7.47 5.96
CA GLU A 60 6.27 7.31 7.05
C GLU A 60 4.83 7.16 6.57
N GLU A 61 4.48 7.82 5.46
CA GLU A 61 3.14 7.70 4.86
C GLU A 61 2.93 6.29 4.31
N ILE A 62 3.92 5.76 3.58
CA ILE A 62 3.88 4.41 3.02
C ILE A 62 3.84 3.34 4.11
N ASN A 63 4.63 3.49 5.16
CA ASN A 63 4.59 2.58 6.31
C ASN A 63 3.24 2.64 7.05
N THR A 64 2.60 3.81 7.09
CA THR A 64 1.26 3.97 7.68
C THR A 64 0.20 3.29 6.82
N ILE A 65 0.21 3.50 5.50
CA ILE A 65 -0.65 2.79 4.55
C ILE A 65 -0.50 1.28 4.70
N GLY A 66 0.75 0.81 4.72
CA GLY A 66 1.06 -0.61 4.89
C GLY A 66 0.54 -1.21 6.21
N ARG A 67 0.57 -0.43 7.30
CA ARG A 67 -0.01 -0.85 8.57
C ARG A 67 -1.53 -1.01 8.49
N GLU A 68 -2.22 -0.05 7.88
CA GLU A 68 -3.69 -0.13 7.73
C GLU A 68 -4.10 -1.30 6.83
N ILE A 69 -3.31 -1.61 5.79
CA ILE A 69 -3.51 -2.82 4.96
C ILE A 69 -3.46 -4.09 5.82
N ILE A 70 -2.44 -4.22 6.69
CA ILE A 70 -2.31 -5.38 7.59
C ILE A 70 -3.50 -5.48 8.55
N ILE A 71 -3.94 -4.35 9.10
CA ILE A 71 -5.11 -4.30 9.99
C ILE A 71 -6.36 -4.77 9.23
N TYR A 72 -6.60 -4.23 8.04
CA TYR A 72 -7.73 -4.61 7.20
C TYR A 72 -7.75 -6.11 6.89
N GLU A 73 -6.60 -6.67 6.48
CA GLU A 73 -6.47 -8.11 6.19
C GLU A 73 -6.70 -8.98 7.44
N ALA A 74 -6.28 -8.52 8.62
CA ALA A 74 -6.51 -9.23 9.87
C ALA A 74 -7.99 -9.21 10.29
N GLU A 75 -8.72 -8.14 9.98
CA GLU A 75 -10.15 -8.02 10.25
C GLU A 75 -11.03 -8.76 9.22
N ASN A 76 -10.50 -9.00 8.01
CA ASN A 76 -11.22 -9.60 6.88
C ASN A 76 -10.46 -10.83 6.30
N PRO A 77 -10.45 -11.99 7.01
CA PRO A 77 -9.70 -13.19 6.63
C PRO A 77 -10.32 -14.02 5.50
#